data_AF-A0A2U8WPY9-F1
#
_entry.id   AF-A0A2U8WPY9-F1
#
_cell.length_a   1.000
_cell.length_b   1.000
_cell.length_c   1.000
_cell.angle_alpha   90.00
_cell.angle_beta   90.00
_cell.angle_gamma   90.00
#
_symmetry.space_group_name_H-M   'P 1'
#
loop_
_entity.id
_entity.type
_entity.pdbx_description
1 polymer ?
#
loop_
_entity_poly.entity_id
_entity_poly.type
_entity_poly.pdbx_seq_one_letter_code
_entity_poly.pdbx_strand_id
1 'polypeptide(L)'
;MAATRQIDWTAAMHAVAADRAKRPAGLLAARSLIAATSAKRRPLVVAGAYDRAAIMSAAIAAARIHQGRTDSTWGEALSVTLKATWQLAKAARTAKAH
;
A
#
# COMPACT_ATOMS: atom_id res chain seq x y z
N MET A 1 9.56 32.92 26.45
CA MET A 1 8.65 33.34 25.35
C MET A 1 8.30 32.10 24.54
N ALA A 2 7.07 31.59 24.65
CA ALA A 2 6.61 30.47 23.83
C ALA A 2 6.26 31.00 22.44
N ALA A 3 6.99 30.57 21.41
CA ALA A 3 6.64 30.87 20.03
C ALA A 3 5.36 30.09 19.69
N THR A 4 4.22 30.79 19.59
CA THR A 4 3.00 30.21 19.07
C THR A 4 3.23 29.82 17.62
N ARG A 5 3.43 28.53 17.37
CA ARG A 5 3.67 27.99 16.03
C ARG A 5 2.38 28.11 15.22
N GLN A 6 2.24 29.20 14.45
CA GLN A 6 1.14 29.32 13.49
C GLN A 6 1.27 28.21 12.46
N ILE A 7 0.21 27.41 12.33
CA ILE A 7 0.10 26.41 11.27
C ILE A 7 -0.48 27.13 10.06
N ASP A 8 0.33 27.30 9.02
CA ASP A 8 -0.18 27.71 7.72
C ASP A 8 -0.94 26.54 7.10
N TRP A 9 -2.27 26.62 7.22
CA TRP A 9 -3.18 25.62 6.67
C TRP A 9 -3.11 25.52 5.15
N THR A 10 -2.77 26.60 4.45
CA THR A 10 -2.64 26.61 2.99
C THR A 10 -1.43 25.79 2.59
N ALA A 11 -0.27 26.03 3.20
CA ALA A 11 0.94 25.26 2.98
C ALA A 11 0.76 23.77 3.36
N ALA A 12 0.06 23.50 4.48
CA ALA A 12 -0.26 22.15 4.88
C ALA A 12 -1.16 21.43 3.86
N MET A 13 -2.20 22.09 3.34
CA MET A 13 -3.09 21.53 2.32
C MET A 13 -2.37 21.32 0.99
N HIS A 14 -1.48 22.24 0.58
CA HIS A 14 -0.64 22.07 -0.60
C HIS A 14 0.33 20.88 -0.45
N ALA A 15 0.94 20.71 0.71
CA ALA A 15 1.80 19.56 1.00
C ALA A 15 1.00 18.24 0.94
N VAL A 16 -0.20 18.21 1.51
CA VAL A 16 -1.10 17.05 1.45
C VAL A 16 -1.54 16.75 0.01
N ALA A 17 -1.84 17.77 -0.80
CA ALA A 17 -2.19 17.62 -2.21
C ALA A 17 -0.99 17.08 -3.03
N ALA A 18 0.20 17.62 -2.82
CA ALA A 18 1.43 17.17 -3.47
C ALA A 18 1.77 15.72 -3.13
N ASP A 19 1.52 15.28 -1.90
CA ASP A 19 1.70 13.88 -1.49
C ASP A 19 0.71 12.93 -2.20
N ARG A 20 -0.55 13.36 -2.40
CA ARG A 20 -1.56 12.58 -3.13
C ARG A 20 -1.21 12.38 -4.60
N ALA A 21 -0.59 13.38 -5.24
CA ALA A 21 -0.21 13.33 -6.65
C ALA A 21 0.86 12.25 -6.96
N LYS A 22 1.66 11.83 -5.98
CA LYS A 22 2.72 10.83 -6.17
C LYS A 22 2.25 9.37 -6.11
N ARG A 23 0.94 9.11 -6.06
CA ARG A 23 0.41 7.74 -6.03
C ARG A 23 0.38 7.19 -7.45
N PRO A 24 1.13 6.11 -7.76
CA PRO A 24 1.07 5.49 -9.08
C PRO A 24 -0.35 5.08 -9.41
N ALA A 25 -0.74 5.25 -10.68
CA ALA A 25 -2.05 4.90 -11.18
C ALA A 25 -2.40 3.45 -10.79
N GLY A 26 -3.61 3.24 -10.27
CA GLY A 26 -4.11 1.93 -9.85
C GLY A 26 -3.48 1.34 -8.57
N LEU A 27 -2.63 2.06 -7.83
CA LEU A 27 -2.17 1.64 -6.50
C LEU A 27 -3.34 1.38 -5.54
N LEU A 28 -4.38 2.23 -5.59
CA LEU A 28 -5.54 2.10 -4.70
C LEU A 28 -6.35 0.85 -5.03
N ALA A 29 -6.54 0.57 -6.33
CA ALA A 29 -7.20 -0.63 -6.82
C ALA A 29 -6.41 -1.90 -6.50
N ALA A 30 -5.07 -1.86 -6.63
CA ALA A 30 -4.22 -2.96 -6.22
C ALA A 30 -4.33 -3.21 -4.71
N ARG A 31 -4.30 -2.16 -3.88
CA ARG A 31 -4.45 -2.27 -2.43
C ARG A 31 -5.78 -2.89 -2.02
N SER A 32 -6.91 -2.44 -2.58
CA SER A 32 -8.23 -2.99 -2.25
C SER A 32 -8.36 -4.45 -2.69
N LEU A 33 -7.81 -4.79 -3.86
CA LEU A 33 -7.81 -6.14 -4.37
C LEU A 33 -6.97 -7.09 -3.50
N ILE A 34 -5.78 -6.65 -3.09
CA ILE A 34 -4.93 -7.39 -2.16
C ILE A 34 -5.62 -7.54 -0.80
N ALA A 35 -6.26 -6.49 -0.26
CA ALA A 35 -6.99 -6.59 1.01
C ALA A 35 -8.13 -7.61 0.94
N ALA A 36 -8.91 -7.60 -0.14
CA ALA A 36 -10.02 -8.54 -0.34
C ALA A 36 -9.56 -9.99 -0.57
N THR A 37 -8.39 -10.21 -1.18
CA THR A 37 -7.89 -11.56 -1.51
C THR A 37 -6.96 -12.15 -0.45
N SER A 38 -6.11 -11.33 0.18
CA SER A 38 -5.15 -11.78 1.20
C SER A 38 -5.84 -12.29 2.47
N ALA A 39 -6.95 -11.66 2.87
CA ALA A 39 -7.76 -12.11 4.02
C ALA A 39 -8.31 -13.53 3.83
N LYS A 40 -8.56 -13.97 2.59
CA LYS A 40 -9.12 -15.30 2.27
C LYS A 40 -8.06 -16.38 2.02
N ARG A 41 -6.84 -16.01 1.60
CA ARG A 41 -5.85 -16.98 1.11
C ARG A 41 -4.77 -17.32 2.14
N ARG A 42 -4.12 -16.31 2.71
CA ARG A 42 -3.01 -16.54 3.64
C ARG A 42 -2.70 -15.24 4.38
N PRO A 43 -2.69 -15.25 5.72
CA PRO A 43 -2.36 -14.06 6.50
C PRO A 43 -0.93 -13.58 6.16
N LEU A 44 -0.79 -12.29 5.86
CA LEU A 44 0.49 -11.66 5.51
C LEU A 44 1.46 -11.58 6.71
N VAL A 45 0.93 -11.69 7.93
CA VAL A 45 1.67 -11.69 9.18
C VAL A 45 1.23 -12.89 10.00
N VAL A 46 2.19 -13.77 10.32
CA VAL A 46 1.98 -14.96 11.14
C VAL A 46 2.85 -14.81 12.39
N ALA A 47 2.24 -14.95 13.58
CA ALA A 47 2.94 -14.84 14.86
C ALA A 47 3.81 -13.57 15.04
N GLY A 48 3.39 -12.43 14.47
CA GLY A 48 4.14 -11.17 14.55
C GLY A 48 5.32 -11.03 13.58
N ALA A 49 5.62 -12.09 12.82
CA ALA A 49 6.59 -12.09 11.72
C ALA A 49 5.90 -11.90 10.36
N TYR A 50 6.59 -11.23 9.44
CA TYR A 50 6.12 -11.10 8.06
C TYR A 50 6.33 -12.41 7.31
N ASP A 51 5.27 -12.98 6.74
CA ASP A 51 5.39 -14.10 5.81
C ASP A 51 5.75 -13.53 4.42
N ARG A 52 7.04 -13.50 4.12
CA ARG A 52 7.57 -12.97 2.85
C ARG A 52 7.02 -13.74 1.65
N ALA A 53 6.80 -15.05 1.78
CA ALA A 53 6.26 -15.88 0.71
C ALA A 53 4.78 -15.55 0.44
N ALA A 54 3.98 -15.39 1.50
CA ALA A 54 2.59 -14.95 1.38
C ALA A 54 2.50 -13.57 0.74
N ILE A 55 3.35 -12.63 1.14
CA ILE A 55 3.39 -11.27 0.60
C ILE A 55 3.76 -11.27 -0.89
N MET A 56 4.81 -12.02 -1.26
CA MET A 56 5.23 -12.10 -2.66
C MET A 56 4.15 -12.77 -3.53
N SER A 57 3.51 -13.84 -3.05
CA SER A 57 2.42 -14.51 -3.77
C SER A 57 1.20 -13.61 -3.98
N ALA A 58 0.84 -12.81 -2.97
CA ALA A 58 -0.24 -11.84 -3.06
C ALA A 58 0.10 -10.70 -4.03
N ALA A 59 1.36 -10.24 -4.03
CA ALA A 59 1.84 -9.22 -4.96
C ALA A 59 1.79 -9.71 -6.41
N ILE A 60 2.27 -10.92 -6.69
CA ILE A 60 2.24 -11.53 -8.03
C ILE A 60 0.79 -11.70 -8.53
N ALA A 61 -0.12 -12.18 -7.69
CA ALA A 61 -1.52 -12.34 -8.07
C ALA A 61 -2.18 -10.99 -8.41
N ALA A 62 -1.90 -9.95 -7.63
CA ALA A 62 -2.39 -8.60 -7.89
C ALA A 62 -1.71 -7.95 -9.10
N ALA A 63 -0.42 -8.21 -9.34
CA ALA A 63 0.33 -7.73 -10.50
C ALA A 63 -0.26 -8.24 -11.80
N ARG A 64 -0.64 -9.53 -11.88
CA ARG A 64 -1.30 -10.09 -13.08
C ARG A 64 -2.61 -9.38 -13.40
N ILE A 65 -3.40 -9.08 -12.37
CA ILE A 65 -4.69 -8.39 -12.54
C ILE A 65 -4.47 -6.92 -12.91
N HIS A 66 -3.45 -6.28 -12.32
CA HIS A 66 -3.11 -4.88 -12.62
C HIS A 66 -2.56 -4.73 -14.03
N GLN A 67 -1.66 -5.61 -14.46
CA GLN A 67 -1.12 -5.65 -15.82
C GLN A 67 -2.25 -5.74 -16.85
N GLY A 68 -3.21 -6.64 -16.65
CA GLY A 68 -4.35 -6.79 -17.56
C GLY A 68 -5.37 -5.64 -17.54
N ARG A 69 -5.27 -4.68 -16.61
CA ARG A 69 -6.18 -3.53 -16.50
C ARG A 69 -5.56 -2.21 -16.93
N THR A 70 -4.24 -2.15 -17.03
CA THR A 70 -3.51 -0.87 -17.12
C THR A 70 -2.46 -0.89 -18.23
N ASP A 71 -2.38 -1.97 -19.02
CA ASP A 71 -1.39 -2.20 -20.09
C ASP A 71 0.06 -1.87 -19.69
N SER A 72 0.34 -1.92 -18.39
CA SER A 72 1.63 -1.53 -17.82
C SER A 72 2.63 -2.68 -17.93
N THR A 73 3.92 -2.37 -17.91
CA THR A 73 4.95 -3.41 -17.94
C THR A 73 4.88 -4.27 -16.68
N TRP A 74 5.31 -5.53 -16.78
CA TRP A 74 5.32 -6.44 -15.62
C TRP A 74 6.11 -5.87 -14.43
N GLY A 75 7.23 -5.20 -14.70
CA GLY A 75 8.06 -4.58 -13.67
C GLY A 75 7.35 -3.44 -12.91
N GLU A 76 6.62 -2.59 -13.62
CA GLU A 76 5.84 -1.51 -13.00
C GLU A 76 4.66 -2.07 -12.20
N ALA A 77 3.92 -3.01 -12.79
CA ALA A 77 2.79 -3.66 -12.13
C ALA A 77 3.23 -4.38 -10.85
N LEU A 78 4.36 -5.11 -10.90
CA LEU A 78 4.93 -5.78 -9.74
C LEU A 78 5.42 -4.78 -8.69
N SER A 79 6.07 -3.68 -9.10
CA SER A 79 6.55 -2.65 -8.17
C SER A 79 5.42 -1.97 -7.40
N VAL A 80 4.33 -1.62 -8.10
CA VAL A 80 3.14 -0.98 -7.51
C VAL A 80 2.43 -1.93 -6.55
N THR A 81 2.23 -3.18 -6.95
CA THR A 81 1.53 -4.19 -6.15
C THR A 81 2.36 -4.67 -4.96
N LEU A 82 3.68 -4.79 -5.10
CA LEU A 82 4.57 -5.09 -3.99
C LEU A 82 4.55 -3.96 -2.95
N LYS A 83 4.59 -2.70 -3.38
CA LYS A 83 4.44 -1.55 -2.47
C LYS A 83 3.09 -1.58 -1.75
N ALA A 84 2.02 -1.92 -2.46
CA ALA A 84 0.68 -2.07 -1.89
C ALA A 84 0.59 -3.19 -0.83
N THR A 85 1.11 -4.38 -1.14
CA THR A 85 1.12 -5.52 -0.20
C THR A 85 1.91 -5.19 1.07
N TRP A 86 3.06 -4.52 0.94
CA TRP A 86 3.91 -4.17 2.08
C TRP A 86 3.24 -3.16 3.03
N GLN A 87 2.53 -2.17 2.47
CA GLN A 87 1.73 -1.23 3.28
C GLN A 87 0.62 -1.97 4.04
N LEU A 88 -0.03 -2.95 3.41
CA LEU A 88 -1.08 -3.74 4.06
C LEU A 88 -0.50 -4.65 5.16
N ALA A 89 0.64 -5.29 4.91
CA ALA A 89 1.32 -6.12 5.92
C ALA A 89 1.75 -5.30 7.14
N LYS A 90 2.24 -4.07 6.93
CA LYS A 90 2.57 -3.14 8.03
C LYS A 90 1.34 -2.77 8.85
N ALA A 91 0.24 -2.42 8.18
CA ALA A 91 -1.03 -2.11 8.84
C ALA A 91 -1.61 -3.31 9.63
N ALA A 92 -1.50 -4.53 9.08
CA ALA A 92 -1.94 -5.75 9.76
C ALA A 92 -1.10 -6.03 11.02
N ARG A 93 0.21 -5.77 10.98
CA ARG A 93 1.08 -5.91 12.16
C ARG A 93 0.75 -4.89 13.24
N THR A 94 0.50 -3.63 12.89
CA THR A 94 0.13 -2.60 13.87
C THR A 94 -1.24 -2.86 14.48
N ALA A 95 -2.20 -3.34 13.70
CA ALA A 95 -3.54 -3.67 14.18
C ALA A 95 -3.54 -4.86 15.16
N LYS A 96 -2.58 -5.79 15.02
CA LYS A 96 -2.43 -6.95 15.93
C LYS A 96 -1.59 -6.63 17.19
N ALA A 97 -1.04 -5.42 17.27
CA ALA A 97 -0.26 -4.93 18.40
C ALA A 97 -1.08 -4.00 19.33
N HIS A 98 -2.39 -3.90 19.11
CA HIS A 98 -3.38 -3.29 19.99
C HIS A 98 -4.35 -4.39 20.45
#